data_AF-A0A2T2UGG7-F1
#
_entry.id   AF-A0A2T2UGG7-F1
#
_cell.length_a   1.000
_cell.length_b   1.000
_cell.length_c   1.000
_cell.angle_alpha   90.00
_cell.angle_beta   90.00
_cell.angle_gamma   90.00
#
_symmetry.space_group_name_H-M   'P 1'
#
loop_
_entity.id
_entity.type
_entity.pdbx_description
1 polymer ?
#
loop_
_entity_poly.entity_id
_entity_poly.type
_entity_poly.pdbx_seq_one_letter_code
_entity_poly.pdbx_strand_id
1 'polypeptide(L)'
;MHLKAFVAGFVATLVFHQGLVLILSAMGVFPGNAFNTAATWPLGVPQFLSLAFWGGVWGVPLWLVVRRRRSPSRWLWALAFGAVGPTAVALLVVFSLKGIAVGPLAPVLGAVLNGVWGLGTLVLIDGLRHLPPR
;
A
#
# COMPACT_ATOMS: atom_id res chain seq x y z
N MET A 1 -12.93 -9.71 10.77
CA MET A 1 -12.23 -8.41 10.57
C MET A 1 -10.93 -8.51 9.78
N HIS A 2 -10.13 -9.57 9.94
CA HIS A 2 -8.88 -9.74 9.17
C HIS A 2 -9.11 -9.79 7.65
N LEU A 3 -10.10 -10.54 7.17
CA LEU A 3 -10.45 -10.54 5.74
C LEU A 3 -10.85 -9.15 5.22
N LYS A 4 -11.69 -8.40 5.97
CA LYS A 4 -12.05 -7.02 5.62
C LYS A 4 -10.81 -6.12 5.56
N ALA A 5 -9.85 -6.30 6.47
CA ALA A 5 -8.58 -5.56 6.46
C ALA A 5 -7.69 -5.92 5.27
N PHE A 6 -7.64 -7.20 4.89
CA PHE A 6 -6.97 -7.65 3.68
C PHE A 6 -7.60 -7.03 2.43
N VAL A 7 -8.92 -7.13 2.29
CA VAL A 7 -9.65 -6.55 1.15
C VAL A 7 -9.46 -5.03 1.10
N ALA A 8 -9.52 -4.35 2.25
CA ALA A 8 -9.26 -2.92 2.33
C ALA A 8 -7.84 -2.57 1.88
N GLY A 9 -6.81 -3.29 2.34
CA GLY A 9 -5.43 -3.07 1.91
C GLY A 9 -5.23 -3.31 0.41
N PHE A 10 -5.87 -4.36 -0.13
CA PHE A 10 -5.84 -4.71 -1.55
C PHE A 10 -6.46 -3.62 -2.42
N VAL A 11 -7.69 -3.21 -2.08
CA VAL A 11 -8.41 -2.16 -2.82
C VAL A 11 -7.70 -0.81 -2.63
N ALA A 12 -7.15 -0.55 -1.44
CA ALA A 12 -6.39 0.68 -1.20
C ALA A 12 -5.16 0.79 -2.10
N THR A 13 -4.51 -0.34 -2.43
CA THR A 13 -3.41 -0.34 -3.39
C THR A 13 -3.88 0.05 -4.78
N LEU A 14 -4.97 -0.54 -5.26
CA LEU A 14 -5.48 -0.24 -6.61
C LEU A 14 -5.97 1.20 -6.77
N VAL A 15 -6.57 1.78 -5.72
CA VAL A 15 -7.19 3.11 -5.78
C VAL A 15 -6.24 4.20 -5.32
N PHE A 16 -5.69 4.10 -4.11
CA PHE A 16 -4.92 5.19 -3.50
C PHE A 16 -3.46 5.12 -3.89
N HIS A 17 -2.81 3.97 -3.75
CA HIS A 17 -1.40 3.83 -4.12
C HIS A 17 -1.22 4.00 -5.63
N GLN A 18 -1.91 3.20 -6.44
CA GLN A 18 -1.79 3.29 -7.90
C GLN A 18 -2.40 4.56 -8.48
N GLY A 19 -3.46 5.10 -7.87
CA GLY A 19 -3.96 6.42 -8.22
C GLY A 19 -2.91 7.51 -8.02
N LEU A 20 -2.17 7.47 -6.91
CA LEU A 20 -1.08 8.43 -6.69
C LEU A 20 0.11 8.20 -7.64
N VAL A 21 0.47 6.94 -7.93
CA VAL A 21 1.46 6.65 -8.98
C VAL A 21 1.02 7.27 -10.31
N LEU A 22 -0.24 7.09 -10.71
CA LEU A 22 -0.76 7.64 -11.96
C LEU A 22 -0.63 9.17 -12.00
N ILE A 23 -0.99 9.87 -10.93
CA ILE A 23 -0.86 11.34 -10.82
C ILE A 23 0.61 11.75 -10.93
N LEU A 24 1.50 11.12 -10.15
CA LEU A 24 2.92 11.48 -10.13
C LEU A 24 3.63 11.16 -11.45
N SER A 25 3.25 10.07 -12.12
CA SER A 25 3.76 9.73 -13.45
C SER A 25 3.27 10.73 -14.51
N ALA A 26 2.00 11.16 -14.45
CA ALA A 26 1.46 12.20 -15.34
C ALA A 26 2.17 13.56 -15.15
N MET A 27 2.71 13.83 -13.96
CA MET A 27 3.53 15.00 -13.66
C MET A 27 5.02 14.83 -13.99
N GLY A 28 5.45 13.67 -14.48
CA GLY A 28 6.86 13.37 -14.77
C GLY A 28 7.74 13.17 -13.53
N VAL A 29 7.16 13.01 -12.34
CA VAL A 29 7.88 12.83 -11.07
C VAL A 29 8.21 11.36 -10.82
N PHE A 30 7.32 10.44 -11.23
CA PHE A 30 7.48 9.02 -11.02
C PHE A 30 7.76 8.29 -12.34
N PRO A 31 8.84 7.47 -12.45
CA PRO A 31 9.26 6.88 -13.71
C PRO A 31 8.46 5.61 -14.12
N GLY A 32 7.53 5.14 -13.29
CA GLY A 32 6.84 3.86 -13.50
C GLY A 32 5.41 3.98 -14.02
N ASN A 33 4.88 2.84 -14.49
CA ASN A 33 3.47 2.67 -14.87
C ASN A 33 2.67 2.12 -13.69
N ALA A 34 1.59 2.81 -13.31
CA ALA A 34 0.71 2.42 -12.21
C ALA A 34 0.09 1.01 -12.42
N PHE A 35 -0.36 0.72 -13.63
CA PHE A 35 -1.03 -0.54 -13.96
C PHE A 35 -0.15 -1.42 -14.85
N ASN A 36 1.09 -1.64 -14.42
CA ASN A 36 2.03 -2.49 -15.16
C ASN A 36 1.52 -3.94 -15.24
N THR A 37 1.23 -4.40 -16.46
CA THR A 37 0.72 -5.73 -16.78
C THR A 37 1.82 -6.78 -16.99
N ALA A 38 3.10 -6.41 -16.87
CA ALA A 38 4.20 -7.36 -16.93
C ALA A 38 4.01 -8.48 -15.92
N ALA A 39 4.27 -9.72 -16.36
CA ALA A 39 4.12 -10.90 -15.52
C ALA A 39 5.20 -10.95 -14.43
N THR A 40 4.80 -11.27 -13.20
CA THR A 40 5.74 -11.56 -12.10
C THR A 40 6.11 -13.03 -12.08
N TRP A 41 7.37 -13.34 -11.79
CA TRP A 41 7.77 -14.70 -11.43
C TRP A 41 7.32 -15.04 -9.98
N PRO A 42 6.97 -16.30 -9.63
CA PRO A 42 6.87 -17.49 -10.50
C PRO A 42 5.49 -17.71 -11.12
N LEU A 43 4.44 -17.07 -10.59
CA LEU A 43 3.05 -17.40 -10.93
C LEU A 43 2.52 -16.70 -12.20
N GLY A 44 3.30 -15.80 -12.81
CA GLY A 44 2.93 -15.10 -14.04
C GLY A 44 1.86 -14.01 -13.88
N VAL A 45 1.44 -13.69 -12.65
CA VAL A 45 0.39 -12.68 -12.41
C VAL A 45 0.87 -11.25 -12.76
N PRO A 46 -0.01 -10.34 -13.19
CA PRO A 46 0.36 -8.95 -13.46
C PRO A 46 0.98 -8.25 -12.24
N GLN A 47 2.02 -7.45 -12.45
CA GLN A 47 2.73 -6.73 -11.38
C GLN A 47 1.81 -5.88 -10.51
N PHE A 48 0.89 -5.11 -11.09
CA PHE A 48 -0.03 -4.27 -10.31
C PHE A 48 -0.95 -5.11 -9.40
N LEU A 49 -1.33 -6.32 -9.85
CA LEU A 49 -2.20 -7.22 -9.11
C LEU A 49 -1.42 -7.94 -7.99
N SER A 50 -0.19 -8.37 -8.25
CA SER A 50 0.72 -8.89 -7.22
C SER A 50 0.98 -7.84 -6.14
N LEU A 51 1.19 -6.58 -6.54
CA LEU A 51 1.36 -5.48 -5.60
C LEU A 51 0.10 -5.24 -4.76
N ALA A 52 -1.09 -5.30 -5.35
CA ALA A 52 -2.35 -5.20 -4.61
C ALA A 52 -2.53 -6.36 -3.62
N PHE A 53 -2.16 -7.59 -3.98
CA PHE A 53 -2.15 -8.72 -3.05
C PHE A 53 -1.27 -8.44 -1.83
N TRP A 54 -0.04 -7.98 -2.03
CA TRP A 54 0.86 -7.61 -0.93
C TRP A 54 0.33 -6.43 -0.11
N GLY A 55 -0.34 -5.47 -0.75
CA GLY A 55 -1.09 -4.42 -0.06
C GLY A 55 -2.16 -5.01 0.86
N GLY A 56 -2.89 -6.02 0.41
CA GLY A 56 -3.84 -6.76 1.26
C GLY A 56 -3.14 -7.42 2.45
N VAL A 57 -2.00 -8.08 2.24
CA VAL A 57 -1.20 -8.68 3.32
C VAL A 57 -0.83 -7.62 4.37
N TRP A 58 -0.38 -6.44 3.95
CA TRP A 58 -0.04 -5.32 4.84
C TRP A 58 -1.25 -4.65 5.51
N GLY A 59 -2.44 -4.76 4.93
CA GLY A 59 -3.68 -4.26 5.53
C GLY A 59 -4.00 -4.95 6.87
N VAL A 60 -3.62 -6.22 7.02
CA VAL A 60 -3.83 -6.99 8.27
C VAL A 60 -3.01 -6.46 9.45
N PRO A 61 -1.67 -6.32 9.39
CA PRO A 61 -0.90 -5.72 10.49
C PRO A 61 -1.23 -4.24 10.69
N LEU A 62 -1.54 -3.47 9.63
CA LEU A 62 -2.05 -2.10 9.79
C LEU A 62 -3.30 -2.10 10.68
N TRP A 63 -4.26 -2.98 10.41
CA TRP A 63 -5.45 -3.13 11.24
C TRP A 63 -5.09 -3.43 12.70
N LEU A 64 -4.16 -4.34 12.95
CA LEU A 64 -3.72 -4.67 14.31
C LEU A 64 -3.14 -3.46 15.06
N VAL A 65 -2.40 -2.60 14.36
CA VAL A 65 -1.82 -1.36 14.92
C VAL A 65 -2.89 -0.33 15.28
N VAL A 66 -3.93 -0.20 14.44
CA VAL A 66 -4.92 0.89 14.58
C VAL A 66 -6.19 0.50 15.32
N ARG A 67 -6.49 -0.81 15.51
CA ARG A 67 -7.79 -1.29 16.02
C ARG A 67 -8.18 -0.84 17.42
N ARG A 68 -7.21 -0.56 18.29
CA ARG A 68 -7.44 -0.09 19.66
C ARG A 68 -7.29 1.42 19.81
N ARG A 69 -6.96 2.13 18.72
CA ARG A 69 -6.67 3.56 18.75
C ARG A 69 -7.93 4.36 18.44
N ARG A 70 -8.02 5.56 19.02
CA ARG A 70 -9.07 6.53 18.72
C ARG A 70 -8.56 7.64 17.82
N SER A 71 -9.47 8.34 17.15
CA SER A 71 -9.13 9.55 16.40
C SER A 71 -8.60 10.64 17.36
N PRO A 72 -7.57 11.43 17.01
CA PRO A 72 -6.84 11.46 15.72
C PRO A 72 -5.67 10.48 15.65
N SER A 73 -5.22 9.92 16.79
CA SER A 73 -4.08 8.99 16.89
C SER A 73 -4.17 7.84 15.89
N ARG A 74 -5.37 7.31 15.67
CA ARG A 74 -5.63 6.24 14.71
C ARG A 74 -5.18 6.58 13.27
N TRP A 75 -5.43 7.80 12.82
CA TRP A 75 -5.05 8.29 11.49
C TRP A 75 -3.54 8.48 11.37
N LEU A 76 -2.93 9.09 12.41
CA LEU A 76 -1.48 9.25 12.48
C LEU A 76 -0.75 7.90 12.40
N TRP A 77 -1.24 6.89 13.13
CA TRP A 77 -0.64 5.56 13.09
C TRP A 77 -0.89 4.83 11.77
N ALA A 78 -2.02 5.04 11.10
CA ALA A 78 -2.24 4.51 9.75
C ALA A 78 -1.27 5.13 8.73
N LEU A 79 -1.08 6.45 8.78
CA LEU A 79 -0.12 7.17 7.95
C LEU A 79 1.31 6.69 8.23
N ALA A 80 1.73 6.68 9.49
CA ALA A 80 3.09 6.31 9.88
C ALA A 80 3.40 4.85 9.56
N PHE A 81 2.49 3.92 9.88
CA PHE A 81 2.67 2.52 9.56
C PHE A 81 2.73 2.28 8.05
N GLY A 82 1.83 2.91 7.28
CA GLY A 82 1.87 2.87 5.83
C GLY A 82 3.17 3.43 5.27
N ALA A 83 3.57 4.64 5.67
CA ALA A 83 4.76 5.29 5.15
C ALA A 83 6.05 4.52 5.47
N VAL A 84 6.15 3.89 6.65
CA VAL A 84 7.39 3.27 7.12
C VAL A 84 7.46 1.77 6.78
N GLY A 85 6.45 0.98 7.13
CA GLY A 85 6.51 -0.49 7.08
C GLY A 85 6.75 -1.04 5.67
N PRO A 86 5.78 -0.89 4.75
CA PRO A 86 5.94 -1.28 3.34
C PRO A 86 7.17 -0.65 2.66
N THR A 87 7.48 0.62 2.92
CA THR A 87 8.63 1.30 2.34
C THR A 87 9.95 0.68 2.79
N ALA A 88 10.11 0.40 4.08
CA ALA A 88 11.31 -0.25 4.60
C ALA A 88 11.50 -1.63 3.98
N VAL A 89 10.43 -2.43 3.87
CA VAL A 89 10.52 -3.75 3.23
C VAL A 89 10.82 -3.64 1.73
N ALA A 90 10.24 -2.65 1.04
CA ALA A 90 10.55 -2.42 -0.37
C ALA A 90 12.04 -2.11 -0.58
N LEU A 91 12.60 -1.19 0.20
CA LEU A 91 13.98 -0.73 0.06
C LEU A 91 15.01 -1.77 0.53
N LEU A 92 14.77 -2.41 1.68
CA LEU A 92 15.75 -3.28 2.32
C LEU A 92 15.71 -4.72 1.78
N VAL A 93 14.53 -5.17 1.33
CA VAL A 93 14.32 -6.56 0.92
C VAL A 93 14.01 -6.65 -0.57
N VAL A 94 12.93 -6.00 -1.04
CA VAL A 94 12.42 -6.21 -2.40
C VAL A 94 13.40 -5.71 -3.47
N PHE A 95 14.00 -4.55 -3.27
CA PHE A 95 14.95 -3.97 -4.24
C PHE A 95 16.19 -4.84 -4.37
N SER A 96 16.76 -5.28 -3.24
CA SER A 96 17.87 -6.23 -3.19
C SER A 96 17.55 -7.53 -3.94
N LEU A 97 16.39 -8.13 -3.68
CA LEU A 97 15.96 -9.36 -4.35
C LEU A 97 15.75 -9.20 -5.87
N LYS A 98 15.46 -7.98 -6.33
CA LYS A 98 15.23 -7.66 -7.74
C LYS A 98 16.48 -7.08 -8.44
N GLY A 99 17.60 -6.92 -7.74
CA GLY A 99 18.79 -6.26 -8.28
C GLY A 99 18.56 -4.77 -8.63
N ILE A 100 17.62 -4.11 -7.95
CA ILE A 100 17.29 -2.70 -8.17
C ILE A 100 18.10 -1.84 -7.21
N ALA A 101 18.82 -0.84 -7.72
CA ALA A 101 19.54 0.12 -6.89
C ALA A 101 18.56 1.08 -6.18
N VAL A 102 18.87 1.43 -4.93
CA VAL A 102 18.11 2.43 -4.17
C VAL A 102 18.52 3.83 -4.63
N GLY A 103 17.66 4.49 -5.40
CA GLY A 103 17.85 5.89 -5.78
C GLY A 103 17.61 6.86 -4.61
N PRO A 104 18.13 8.09 -4.69
CA PRO A 104 18.06 9.07 -3.59
C PRO A 104 16.62 9.47 -3.21
N LEU A 105 15.69 9.50 -4.18
CA LEU A 105 14.28 9.81 -3.94
C LEU A 105 13.44 8.60 -3.55
N ALA A 106 13.98 7.37 -3.64
CA ALA A 106 13.20 6.15 -3.40
C ALA A 106 12.58 6.09 -2.00
N PRO A 107 13.28 6.49 -0.90
CA PRO A 107 12.67 6.50 0.43
C PRO A 107 11.52 7.51 0.56
N VAL A 108 11.67 8.69 -0.05
CA VAL A 108 10.65 9.76 0.02
C VAL A 108 9.42 9.35 -0.78
N LEU A 109 9.61 8.91 -2.03
CA LEU A 109 8.51 8.48 -2.90
C LEU A 109 7.79 7.27 -2.32
N GLY A 110 8.54 6.28 -1.80
CA GLY A 110 7.98 5.12 -1.13
C GLY A 110 7.14 5.52 0.10
N ALA A 111 7.65 6.41 0.95
CA ALA A 111 6.93 6.87 2.13
C ALA A 111 5.64 7.63 1.79
N VAL A 112 5.66 8.47 0.75
CA VAL A 112 4.47 9.20 0.27
C VAL A 112 3.41 8.22 -0.27
N LEU A 113 3.82 7.33 -1.18
CA LEU A 113 2.93 6.35 -1.79
C LEU A 113 2.30 5.42 -0.76
N ASN A 114 3.12 4.85 0.14
CA ASN A 114 2.63 3.92 1.14
C ASN A 114 1.91 4.62 2.31
N GLY A 115 2.22 5.88 2.60
CA GLY A 115 1.48 6.70 3.56
C GLY A 115 0.04 6.95 3.09
N VAL A 116 -0.13 7.33 1.82
CA VAL A 116 -1.45 7.51 1.20
C VAL A 116 -2.22 6.19 1.13
N TRP A 117 -1.54 5.09 0.83
CA TRP A 117 -2.12 3.74 0.95
C TRP A 117 -2.60 3.42 2.37
N GLY A 118 -1.83 3.76 3.41
CA GLY A 118 -2.18 3.50 4.80
C GLY A 118 -3.44 4.24 5.24
N LEU A 119 -3.57 5.50 4.83
CA LEU A 119 -4.77 6.31 5.04
C LEU A 119 -5.98 5.72 4.30
N GLY A 120 -5.84 5.40 3.01
CA GLY A 120 -6.90 4.79 2.21
C GLY A 120 -7.37 3.44 2.77
N THR A 121 -6.44 2.63 3.27
CA THR A 121 -6.76 1.36 3.93
C THR A 121 -7.60 1.59 5.18
N LEU A 122 -7.27 2.60 6.00
CA LEU A 122 -8.06 2.93 7.19
C LEU A 122 -9.48 3.38 6.84
N VAL A 123 -9.64 4.25 5.83
CA VAL A 123 -10.94 4.68 5.30
C VAL A 123 -11.79 3.48 4.90
N LEU A 124 -11.23 2.56 4.11
CA LEU A 124 -11.95 1.39 3.62
C LEU A 124 -12.30 0.41 4.76
N ILE A 125 -11.39 0.20 5.71
CA ILE A 125 -11.67 -0.63 6.89
C ILE A 125 -12.87 -0.06 7.66
N ASP A 126 -12.91 1.24 7.89
CA ASP A 126 -13.99 1.89 8.64
C ASP A 126 -15.30 1.84 7.86
N GLY A 127 -15.29 2.12 6.55
CA GLY A 127 -16.46 1.92 5.69
C GLY A 127 -17.01 0.49 5.73
N LEU A 128 -16.14 -0.52 5.65
CA LEU A 128 -16.53 -1.93 5.70
C LEU A 128 -17.05 -2.40 7.07
N ARG A 129 -16.81 -1.65 8.16
CA ARG A 129 -17.40 -1.97 9.47
C ARG A 129 -18.87 -1.57 9.57
N HIS A 130 -19.30 -0.57 8.80
CA HIS A 130 -20.67 -0.10 8.81
C HIS A 130 -21.61 -0.94 7.95
N LEU A 131 -21.08 -1.91 7.18
CA LEU A 131 -21.91 -2.87 6.46
C LEU A 131 -22.56 -3.86 7.43
N PRO A 132 -23.87 -4.11 7.31
CA PRO A 132 -24.58 -5.06 8.18
C PRO A 132 -23.98 -6.47 8.07
N PRO A 133 -24.04 -7.28 9.15
CA PRO A 133 -23.73 -8.70 9.04
C PRO A 133 -24.73 -9.33 8.05
N ARG A 134 -24.22 -10.02 7.04
CA ARG A 134 -25.01 -10.91 6.20
C ARG A 134 -25.02 -12.30 6.81
#